data_AF-A0A2D0I4J1-F1
#
_entry.id   AF-A0A2D0I4J1-F1
#
_cell.length_a   1.000
_cell.length_b   1.000
_cell.length_c   1.000
_cell.angle_alpha   90.00
_cell.angle_beta   90.00
_cell.angle_gamma   90.00
#
_symmetry.space_group_name_H-M   'P 1'
#
loop_
_entity.id
_entity.type
_entity.pdbx_description
1 polymer ?
#
loop_
_entity_poly.entity_id
_entity_poly.type
_entity_poly.pdbx_seq_one_letter_code
_entity_poly.pdbx_strand_id
1 'polypeptide(L)'
;MALINCEECGKEISDKASICPHCGAPVEHEIIAKKQEELKHQKELESQKQEDELIRQKKYKEELKRQETPLANSASIAIGWLFGIIFVIAAFGTLISGNILAGFFYLVASSFLLPSIRKIVYAKTNITIQPNYRIALVLFAVVLAGIAISSAESARVEEAKQKFELEQAAREVAQKEKEQKEFKDNKEKILQGINDQIKSKAFKDALPTCNTYMKLGDKDLTPLCTTVKTEITKIEQKEQAERVKKEAAEAAKAKAKAEAELKKSMGEKAWKFHNKHPSWSTDECKGVAKHQYWIGMTTEMMVASLGRPNTAKPSNYGSGRQWQYCYTDGWFQCFYDSNDDGIIDSYN
;
A
#
# COMPACT_ATOMS: atom_id res chain seq x y z
N MET A 1 51.02 -61.57 -48.25
CA MET A 1 50.02 -62.59 -47.85
C MET A 1 49.52 -62.13 -46.51
N ALA A 2 48.25 -61.72 -46.41
CA ALA A 2 47.70 -61.28 -45.13
C ALA A 2 47.28 -62.52 -44.33
N LEU A 3 47.49 -62.50 -43.02
CA LEU A 3 46.90 -63.48 -42.13
C LEU A 3 45.52 -62.95 -41.73
N ILE A 4 44.51 -63.80 -41.82
CA ILE A 4 43.16 -63.54 -41.30
C ILE A 4 42.90 -64.47 -40.12
N ASN A 5 42.05 -64.07 -39.19
CA ASN A 5 41.66 -64.94 -38.09
C ASN A 5 40.52 -65.85 -38.56
N CYS A 6 40.64 -67.15 -38.30
CA CYS A 6 39.53 -68.08 -38.50
C CYS A 6 38.37 -67.67 -37.58
N GLU A 7 37.17 -67.46 -38.13
CA GLU A 7 36.01 -67.00 -37.33
C GLU A 7 35.59 -68.02 -36.26
N GLU A 8 35.85 -69.31 -36.49
CA GLU A 8 35.50 -70.38 -35.56
C GLU A 8 36.50 -70.53 -34.41
N CYS A 9 37.81 -70.57 -34.70
CA CYS A 9 38.83 -70.85 -33.67
C CYS A 9 39.70 -69.65 -33.28
N GLY A 10 39.55 -68.53 -33.97
CA GLY A 10 40.29 -67.29 -33.72
C GLY A 10 41.78 -67.30 -34.08
N LYS A 11 42.33 -68.45 -34.51
CA LYS A 11 43.75 -68.56 -34.89
C LYS A 11 43.99 -67.95 -36.27
N GLU A 12 45.16 -67.32 -36.41
CA GLU A 12 45.62 -66.75 -37.67
C GLU A 12 45.86 -67.84 -38.72
N ILE A 13 45.26 -67.66 -39.89
CA ILE A 13 45.39 -68.51 -41.06
C ILE A 13 45.67 -67.63 -42.28
N SER A 14 46.21 -68.20 -43.35
CA SER A 14 46.40 -67.43 -44.58
C SER A 14 45.06 -66.98 -45.15
N ASP A 15 45.01 -65.74 -45.63
CA ASP A 15 43.94 -65.15 -46.45
C ASP A 15 43.58 -65.93 -47.73
N LYS A 16 44.32 -66.99 -48.07
CA LYS A 16 44.05 -67.89 -49.20
C LYS A 16 43.69 -69.31 -48.79
N ALA A 17 43.71 -69.64 -47.50
CA ALA A 17 43.35 -70.97 -47.04
C ALA A 17 41.85 -71.20 -47.27
N SER A 18 41.49 -72.27 -47.99
CA SER A 18 40.08 -72.65 -48.19
C SER A 18 39.48 -73.35 -46.97
N ILE A 19 40.33 -73.94 -46.12
CA ILE A 19 39.98 -74.59 -44.86
C ILE A 19 41.02 -74.21 -43.81
N CYS A 20 40.57 -73.92 -42.58
CA CYS A 20 41.44 -73.63 -41.46
C CYS A 20 42.29 -74.87 -41.10
N PRO A 21 43.63 -74.81 -41.15
CA PRO A 21 44.48 -75.93 -40.77
C PRO A 21 44.42 -76.28 -39.28
N HIS A 22 43.86 -75.40 -38.43
CA HIS A 22 43.80 -75.61 -36.98
C HIS A 22 42.52 -76.27 -36.49
N CYS A 23 41.37 -75.97 -37.09
CA CYS A 23 40.09 -76.53 -36.68
C CYS A 23 39.33 -77.27 -37.79
N GLY A 24 39.79 -77.17 -39.05
CA GLY A 24 39.15 -77.82 -40.19
C GLY A 24 37.92 -77.11 -40.75
N ALA A 25 37.55 -75.93 -40.24
CA ALA A 25 36.41 -75.17 -40.74
C ALA A 25 36.71 -74.55 -42.13
N PRO A 26 35.79 -74.63 -43.11
CA PRO A 26 35.94 -73.98 -44.41
C PRO A 26 35.91 -72.45 -44.25
N VAL A 27 36.67 -71.76 -45.10
CA VAL A 27 36.83 -70.30 -45.08
C VAL A 27 36.10 -69.74 -46.30
N GLU A 28 34.97 -69.07 -46.07
CA GLU A 28 34.09 -68.54 -47.11
C GLU A 28 34.55 -67.16 -47.60
N HIS A 29 35.45 -67.14 -48.59
CA HIS A 29 36.10 -65.93 -49.13
C HIS A 29 35.16 -64.92 -49.82
N GLU A 30 34.03 -65.37 -50.38
CA GLU A 30 33.09 -64.49 -51.10
C GLU A 30 32.39 -63.48 -50.18
N ILE A 31 32.17 -63.85 -48.92
CA ILE A 31 31.49 -62.98 -47.94
C ILE A 31 32.40 -61.81 -47.55
N ILE A 32 33.71 -62.07 -47.43
CA ILE A 32 34.71 -61.06 -47.05
C ILE A 32 34.87 -60.00 -48.15
N ALA A 33 34.91 -60.40 -49.42
CA ALA A 33 35.05 -59.47 -50.55
C ALA A 33 33.87 -58.50 -50.66
N LYS A 34 32.63 -58.99 -50.55
CA LYS A 34 31.42 -58.16 -50.60
C LYS A 34 31.37 -57.15 -49.45
N LYS A 35 31.70 -57.60 -48.24
CA LYS A 35 31.73 -56.74 -47.05
C LYS A 35 32.78 -55.62 -47.16
N GLN A 36 33.89 -55.89 -47.84
CA GLN A 36 34.91 -54.86 -48.10
C GLN A 36 34.46 -53.83 -49.13
N GLU A 37 33.73 -54.23 -50.18
CA GLU A 37 33.18 -53.29 -51.17
C GLU A 37 32.09 -52.41 -50.57
N GLU A 38 31.18 -52.97 -49.78
CA GLU A 38 30.15 -52.23 -49.06
C GLU A 38 30.75 -51.20 -48.11
N LEU A 39 31.81 -51.57 -47.38
CA LEU A 39 32.50 -50.66 -46.46
C LEU A 39 33.20 -49.50 -47.21
N LYS A 40 33.75 -49.75 -48.40
CA LYS A 40 34.34 -48.69 -49.23
C LYS A 40 33.26 -47.73 -49.72
N HIS A 41 32.15 -48.25 -50.23
CA HIS A 41 31.05 -47.44 -50.72
C HIS A 41 30.44 -46.57 -49.60
N GLN A 42 30.28 -47.15 -48.40
CA GLN A 42 29.77 -46.41 -47.25
C GLN A 42 30.69 -45.24 -46.85
N LYS A 43 32.00 -45.47 -46.82
CA LYS A 43 32.98 -44.41 -46.49
C LYS A 43 32.99 -43.29 -47.52
N GLU A 44 32.84 -43.64 -48.80
CA GLU A 44 32.81 -42.65 -49.89
C GLU A 44 31.53 -41.79 -49.80
N LEU A 45 30.38 -42.41 -49.53
CA LEU A 45 29.13 -41.69 -49.29
C LEU A 45 29.19 -40.77 -48.07
N GLU A 46 29.84 -41.21 -47.00
CA GLU A 46 30.06 -40.39 -45.80
C GLU A 46 30.98 -39.19 -46.09
N SER A 47 32.06 -39.37 -46.87
CA SER A 47 32.94 -38.27 -47.26
C SER A 47 32.23 -37.21 -48.10
N GLN A 48 31.38 -37.62 -49.05
CA GLN A 48 30.62 -36.70 -49.90
C GLN A 48 29.62 -35.88 -49.06
N LYS A 49 28.91 -36.53 -48.13
CA LYS A 49 27.99 -35.83 -47.21
C LYS A 49 28.71 -34.78 -46.35
N GLN A 50 29.91 -35.10 -45.86
CA GLN A 50 30.70 -34.17 -45.06
C GLN A 50 31.15 -32.96 -45.87
N GLU A 51 31.56 -33.16 -47.13
CA GLU A 51 31.96 -32.08 -48.02
C GLU A 51 30.78 -31.16 -48.37
N ASP A 52 29.62 -31.72 -48.68
CA ASP A 52 28.39 -30.96 -48.95
C ASP A 52 27.95 -30.13 -47.74
N GLU A 53 28.05 -30.69 -46.53
CA GLU A 53 27.74 -29.98 -45.30
C GLU A 53 28.72 -28.80 -45.07
N LEU A 54 30.01 -29.00 -45.33
CA LEU A 54 31.01 -27.94 -45.24
C LEU A 54 30.74 -26.80 -46.23
N ILE A 55 30.36 -27.13 -47.47
CA ILE A 55 29.99 -26.14 -48.49
C ILE A 55 28.75 -25.37 -48.05
N ARG A 56 27.74 -26.06 -47.52
CA ARG A 56 26.52 -25.43 -47.00
C ARG A 56 26.82 -24.48 -45.84
N GLN A 57 27.68 -24.89 -44.91
CA GLN A 57 28.09 -24.04 -43.78
C GLN A 57 28.87 -22.81 -44.24
N LYS A 58 29.77 -22.94 -45.22
CA LYS A 58 30.50 -21.81 -45.80
C LYS A 58 29.55 -20.81 -46.46
N LYS A 59 28.62 -21.31 -47.27
CA LYS A 59 27.60 -20.48 -47.95
C LYS A 59 26.71 -19.74 -46.94
N TYR A 60 26.24 -20.43 -45.90
CA TYR A 60 25.47 -19.80 -44.82
C TYR A 60 26.26 -18.69 -44.11
N LYS A 61 27.54 -18.91 -43.81
CA LYS A 61 28.41 -17.87 -43.21
C LYS A 61 28.61 -16.67 -44.14
N GLU A 62 28.73 -16.89 -45.45
CA GLU A 62 28.82 -15.80 -46.42
C GLU A 62 27.51 -15.04 -46.56
N GLU A 63 26.36 -15.74 -46.55
CA GLU A 63 25.03 -15.14 -46.54
C GLU A 63 24.80 -14.29 -45.28
N LEU A 64 25.22 -14.79 -44.10
CA LEU A 64 25.16 -14.05 -42.83
C LEU A 64 25.98 -12.75 -42.89
N LYS A 65 27.21 -12.82 -43.42
CA LYS A 65 28.07 -11.65 -43.63
C LYS A 65 27.48 -10.67 -44.64
N ARG A 66 26.71 -11.14 -45.62
CA ARG A 66 26.01 -10.28 -46.60
C ARG A 66 24.81 -9.57 -45.98
N GLN A 67 24.16 -10.20 -45.00
CA GLN A 67 23.04 -9.65 -44.25
C GLN A 67 23.50 -8.59 -43.23
N GLU A 68 24.73 -8.67 -42.75
CA GLU A 68 25.43 -7.62 -42.00
C GLU A 68 25.93 -6.49 -42.93
N THR A 69 25.03 -5.81 -43.64
CA THR A 69 25.36 -4.60 -44.44
C THR A 69 24.58 -3.35 -43.98
N PRO A 70 24.85 -2.19 -44.56
CA PRO A 70 25.56 -1.01 -44.03
C PRO A 70 24.75 -0.09 -43.09
N LEU A 71 23.53 -0.48 -42.67
CA LEU A 71 22.61 0.41 -41.93
C LEU A 71 23.16 0.80 -40.54
N ALA A 72 23.94 -0.08 -39.90
CA ALA A 72 24.53 0.16 -38.59
C ALA A 72 25.56 1.31 -38.58
N ASN A 73 26.23 1.58 -39.70
CA ASN A 73 27.28 2.61 -39.76
C ASN A 73 26.72 4.02 -39.99
N SER A 74 25.64 4.17 -40.77
CA SER A 74 24.99 5.47 -40.96
C SER A 74 24.09 5.85 -39.78
N ALA A 75 23.35 4.89 -39.22
CA ALA A 75 22.48 5.11 -38.06
C ALA A 75 23.29 5.50 -36.80
N SER A 76 24.41 4.83 -36.52
CA SER A 76 25.26 5.17 -35.36
C SER A 76 25.89 6.56 -35.44
N ILE A 77 26.22 7.02 -36.65
CA ILE A 77 26.70 8.40 -36.88
C ILE A 77 25.58 9.41 -36.63
N ALA A 78 24.38 9.16 -37.16
CA ALA A 78 23.22 10.04 -36.97
C ALA A 78 22.81 10.15 -35.48
N ILE A 79 22.78 9.02 -34.77
CA ILE A 79 22.51 8.95 -33.33
C ILE A 79 23.56 9.75 -32.54
N GLY A 80 24.85 9.60 -32.87
CA GLY A 80 25.92 10.35 -32.22
C GLY A 80 25.79 11.87 -32.37
N TRP A 81 25.35 12.35 -33.54
CA TRP A 81 25.07 13.77 -33.76
C TRP A 81 23.85 14.25 -32.98
N LEU A 82 22.76 13.48 -32.98
CA LEU A 82 21.53 13.82 -32.28
C LEU A 82 21.77 13.98 -30.77
N PHE A 83 22.34 12.96 -30.12
CA PHE A 83 22.64 13.04 -28.69
C PHE A 83 23.74 14.05 -28.38
N GLY A 84 24.75 14.18 -29.25
CA GLY A 84 25.81 15.18 -29.09
C GLY A 84 25.28 16.61 -29.06
N ILE A 85 24.37 16.97 -29.97
CA ILE A 85 23.74 18.29 -30.03
C ILE A 85 22.84 18.53 -28.82
N ILE A 86 22.05 17.53 -28.41
CA ILE A 86 21.20 17.62 -27.22
C ILE A 86 22.04 17.95 -25.98
N PHE A 87 23.20 17.29 -25.80
CA PHE A 87 24.08 17.58 -24.67
C PHE A 87 24.75 18.96 -24.77
N VAL A 88 25.05 19.47 -25.98
CA VAL A 88 25.50 20.86 -26.13
C VAL A 88 24.41 21.84 -25.68
N ILE A 89 23.16 21.63 -26.09
CA ILE A 89 22.03 22.47 -25.69
C ILE A 89 21.84 22.42 -24.17
N ALA A 90 21.88 21.22 -23.58
CA ALA A 90 21.81 21.05 -22.13
C ALA A 90 22.97 21.73 -21.39
N ALA A 91 24.19 21.67 -21.95
CA ALA A 91 25.34 22.37 -21.41
C ALA A 91 25.12 23.89 -21.39
N PHE A 92 24.71 24.48 -22.52
CA PHE A 92 24.45 25.92 -22.56
C PHE A 92 23.32 26.34 -21.63
N GLY A 93 22.23 25.57 -21.56
CA GLY A 93 21.13 25.84 -20.62
C GLY A 93 21.61 25.85 -19.16
N THR A 94 22.39 24.84 -18.76
CA THR A 94 22.90 24.74 -17.38
C THR A 94 23.95 25.79 -17.04
N LEU A 95 24.79 26.20 -18.01
CA LEU A 95 25.72 27.33 -17.84
C LEU A 95 24.97 28.64 -17.60
N ILE A 96 23.92 28.92 -18.39
CA ILE A 96 23.09 30.13 -18.22
C ILE A 96 22.38 30.13 -16.86
N SER A 97 21.94 28.97 -16.37
CA SER A 97 21.35 28.84 -15.03
C SER A 97 22.35 28.98 -13.86
N GLY A 98 23.63 29.27 -14.16
CA GLY A 98 24.69 29.44 -13.17
C GLY A 98 25.33 28.14 -12.68
N ASN A 99 24.93 26.97 -13.22
CA ASN A 99 25.49 25.67 -12.85
C ASN A 99 26.67 25.32 -13.76
N ILE A 100 27.78 26.06 -13.58
CA ILE A 100 28.97 25.98 -14.43
C ILE A 100 29.53 24.55 -14.49
N LEU A 101 29.57 23.88 -13.33
CA LEU A 101 30.11 22.52 -13.20
C LEU A 101 29.27 21.48 -13.98
N ALA A 102 27.95 21.56 -13.90
CA ALA A 102 27.05 20.67 -14.64
C ALA A 102 27.17 20.90 -16.16
N GLY A 103 27.25 22.17 -16.58
CA GLY A 103 27.46 22.53 -17.98
C GLY A 103 28.77 21.98 -18.53
N PHE A 104 29.85 22.05 -17.75
CA PHE A 104 31.13 21.44 -18.11
C PHE A 104 31.00 19.92 -18.33
N PHE A 105 30.34 19.19 -17.43
CA PHE A 105 30.15 17.75 -17.60
C PHE A 105 29.33 17.39 -18.85
N TYR A 106 28.32 18.18 -19.21
CA TYR A 106 27.58 17.98 -20.46
C TYR A 106 28.41 18.28 -21.72
N LEU A 107 29.32 19.25 -21.68
CA LEU A 107 30.28 19.47 -22.79
C LEU A 107 31.25 18.30 -22.93
N VAL A 108 31.74 17.75 -21.80
CA VAL A 108 32.58 16.55 -21.79
C VAL A 108 31.81 15.37 -22.40
N ALA A 109 30.57 15.12 -21.97
CA ALA A 109 29.71 14.08 -22.54
C ALA A 109 29.50 14.24 -24.05
N SER A 110 29.23 15.47 -24.52
CA SER A 110 29.06 15.77 -25.94
C SER A 110 30.32 15.49 -26.77
N SER A 111 31.50 15.81 -26.23
CA SER A 111 32.79 15.59 -26.91
C SER A 111 33.06 14.12 -27.26
N PHE A 112 32.53 13.18 -26.45
CA PHE A 112 32.65 11.74 -26.69
C PHE A 112 31.64 11.20 -27.72
N LEU A 113 30.54 11.90 -27.95
CA LEU A 113 29.46 11.48 -28.87
C LEU A 113 29.67 12.03 -30.29
N LEU A 114 30.11 13.28 -30.41
CA LEU A 114 30.23 13.97 -31.70
C LEU A 114 31.36 13.39 -32.57
N PRO A 115 31.05 12.81 -33.75
CA PRO A 115 32.05 12.18 -34.61
C PRO A 115 33.20 13.10 -35.02
N SER A 116 32.93 14.38 -35.28
CA SER A 116 33.94 15.37 -35.68
C SER A 116 34.96 15.63 -34.58
N ILE A 117 34.50 15.75 -33.33
CA ILE A 117 35.39 15.98 -32.18
C ILE A 117 36.27 14.77 -31.95
N ARG A 118 35.70 13.55 -32.07
CA ARG A 118 36.48 12.31 -31.95
C ARG A 118 37.62 12.22 -32.96
N LYS A 119 37.37 12.62 -34.22
CA LYS A 119 38.42 12.64 -35.26
C LYS A 119 39.55 13.61 -34.89
N ILE A 120 39.20 14.79 -34.40
CA ILE A 120 40.16 15.81 -33.96
C ILE A 120 40.99 15.31 -32.77
N VAL A 121 40.35 14.71 -31.76
CA VAL A 121 41.02 14.15 -30.59
C VAL A 121 41.96 13.04 -31.02
N TYR A 122 41.49 12.08 -31.81
CA TYR A 122 42.31 10.98 -32.30
C TYR A 122 43.53 11.46 -33.09
N ALA A 123 43.34 12.45 -33.98
CA ALA A 123 44.44 13.02 -34.76
C ALA A 123 45.52 13.69 -33.90
N LYS A 124 45.17 14.20 -32.71
CA LYS A 124 46.13 14.85 -31.80
C LYS A 124 46.72 13.91 -30.75
N THR A 125 45.95 12.93 -30.25
CA THR A 125 46.37 12.10 -29.11
C THR A 125 46.74 10.67 -29.50
N ASN A 126 46.37 10.21 -30.70
CA ASN A 126 46.56 8.83 -31.16
C ASN A 126 45.92 7.76 -30.25
N ILE A 127 44.93 8.14 -29.42
CA ILE A 127 44.24 7.24 -28.48
C ILE A 127 42.91 6.80 -29.08
N THR A 128 42.71 5.49 -29.27
CA THR A 128 41.42 4.90 -29.64
C THR A 128 40.70 4.35 -28.39
N ILE A 129 39.60 4.99 -27.99
CA ILE A 129 38.74 4.47 -26.90
C ILE A 129 37.78 3.44 -27.50
N GLN A 130 37.64 2.25 -26.93
CA GLN A 130 36.65 1.26 -27.42
C GLN A 130 35.20 1.73 -27.16
N PRO A 131 34.21 1.31 -27.97
CA PRO A 131 32.84 1.79 -27.87
C PRO A 131 32.20 1.70 -26.48
N ASN A 132 32.44 0.59 -25.75
CA ASN A 132 31.82 0.34 -24.44
C ASN A 132 32.30 1.35 -23.38
N TYR A 133 33.61 1.66 -23.35
CA TYR A 133 34.17 2.64 -22.44
C TYR A 133 33.68 4.07 -22.72
N ARG A 134 33.37 4.40 -23.99
CA ARG A 134 32.80 5.71 -24.35
C ARG A 134 31.42 5.91 -23.73
N ILE A 135 30.56 4.90 -23.86
CA ILE A 135 29.22 4.94 -23.28
C ILE A 135 29.32 5.07 -21.76
N ALA A 136 30.22 4.32 -21.12
CA ALA A 136 30.45 4.43 -19.68
C ALA A 136 30.90 5.85 -19.25
N LEU A 137 31.82 6.48 -19.99
CA LEU A 137 32.28 7.84 -19.71
C LEU A 137 31.17 8.90 -19.87
N VAL A 138 30.34 8.76 -20.90
CA VAL A 138 29.18 9.64 -21.12
C VAL A 138 28.19 9.50 -19.96
N LEU A 139 27.85 8.27 -19.58
CA LEU A 139 26.94 8.03 -18.44
C LEU A 139 27.50 8.59 -17.14
N PHE A 140 28.79 8.38 -16.88
CA PHE A 140 29.47 8.92 -15.70
C PHE A 140 29.41 10.45 -15.67
N ALA A 141 29.71 11.12 -16.78
CA ALA A 141 29.61 12.58 -16.88
C ALA A 141 28.19 13.08 -16.64
N VAL A 142 27.17 12.40 -17.17
CA VAL A 142 25.75 12.76 -16.95
C VAL A 142 25.36 12.59 -15.48
N VAL A 143 25.81 11.53 -14.81
CA VAL A 143 25.56 11.33 -13.37
C VAL A 143 26.20 12.45 -12.55
N LEU A 144 27.45 12.81 -12.85
CA LEU A 144 28.12 13.94 -12.18
C LEU A 144 27.42 15.28 -12.43
N ALA A 145 26.93 15.51 -13.65
CA ALA A 145 26.12 16.69 -13.97
C ALA A 145 24.82 16.72 -13.14
N GLY A 146 24.14 15.59 -13.02
CA GLY A 146 22.91 15.45 -12.22
C GLY A 146 23.15 15.75 -10.73
N ILE A 147 24.23 15.20 -10.15
CA ILE A 147 24.62 15.48 -8.75
C ILE A 147 24.89 16.97 -8.56
N ALA A 148 25.64 17.60 -9.47
CA ALA A 148 25.97 19.03 -9.39
C ALA A 148 24.73 19.93 -9.47
N ILE A 149 23.75 19.59 -10.32
CA ILE A 149 22.47 20.30 -10.41
C ILE A 149 21.68 20.16 -9.10
N SER A 150 21.55 18.93 -8.60
CA SER A 150 20.80 18.65 -7.37
C SER A 150 21.37 19.40 -6.16
N SER A 151 22.70 19.39 -5.98
CA SER A 151 23.32 20.12 -4.87
C SER A 151 23.13 21.63 -4.95
N ALA A 152 23.18 22.19 -6.17
CA ALA A 152 23.00 23.62 -6.37
C ALA A 152 21.55 24.06 -6.15
N GLU A 153 20.59 23.22 -6.56
CA GLU A 153 19.17 23.47 -6.35
C GLU A 153 18.81 23.41 -4.85
N SER A 154 19.28 22.38 -4.13
CA SER A 154 19.03 22.26 -2.68
C SER A 154 19.59 23.46 -1.90
N ALA A 155 20.77 23.97 -2.26
CA ALA A 155 21.34 25.16 -1.62
C ALA A 155 20.51 26.43 -1.88
N ARG A 156 20.05 26.64 -3.13
CA ARG A 156 19.22 27.81 -3.49
C ARG A 156 17.85 27.77 -2.81
N VAL A 157 17.25 26.58 -2.69
CA VAL A 157 15.97 26.40 -1.99
C VAL A 157 16.11 26.73 -0.51
N GLU A 158 17.18 26.27 0.13
CA GLU A 158 17.43 26.56 1.55
C GLU A 158 17.69 28.06 1.80
N GLU A 159 18.50 28.71 0.96
CA GLU A 159 18.70 30.17 1.04
C GLU A 159 17.42 30.96 0.81
N ALA A 160 16.57 30.54 -0.14
CA ALA A 160 15.28 31.18 -0.38
C ALA A 160 14.34 31.01 0.81
N LYS A 161 14.31 29.82 1.41
CA LYS A 161 13.52 29.53 2.61
C LYS A 161 13.97 30.40 3.79
N GLN A 162 15.28 30.50 4.02
CA GLN A 162 15.83 31.34 5.10
C GLN A 162 15.50 32.83 4.89
N LYS A 163 15.61 33.34 3.66
CA LYS A 163 15.23 34.72 3.34
C LYS A 163 13.75 34.98 3.56
N PHE A 164 12.90 34.04 3.17
CA PHE A 164 11.46 34.13 3.38
C PHE A 164 11.09 34.13 4.86
N GLU A 165 11.67 33.22 5.66
CA GLU A 165 11.47 33.17 7.11
C GLU A 165 11.96 34.45 7.79
N LEU A 166 13.11 34.99 7.39
CA LEU A 166 13.66 36.25 7.91
C LEU A 166 12.75 37.44 7.56
N GLU A 167 12.23 37.50 6.33
CA GLU A 167 11.30 38.55 5.90
C GLU A 167 9.98 38.47 6.66
N GLN A 168 9.43 37.28 6.88
CA GLN A 168 8.24 37.08 7.70
C GLN A 168 8.47 37.53 9.14
N ALA A 169 9.59 37.14 9.75
CA ALA A 169 9.96 37.57 11.09
C ALA A 169 10.10 39.10 11.18
N ALA A 170 10.73 39.74 10.18
CA ALA A 170 10.86 41.18 10.10
C ALA A 170 9.49 41.88 9.96
N ARG A 171 8.57 41.33 9.14
CA ARG A 171 7.20 41.84 9.02
C ARG A 171 6.43 41.72 10.33
N GLU A 172 6.59 40.61 11.05
CA GLU A 172 5.95 40.41 12.36
C GLU A 172 6.50 41.39 13.41
N VAL A 173 7.82 41.62 13.44
CA VAL A 173 8.44 42.62 14.33
C VAL A 173 7.92 44.03 13.99
N ALA A 174 7.93 44.40 12.71
CA ALA A 174 7.43 45.71 12.27
C ALA A 174 5.93 45.91 12.58
N GLN A 175 5.13 44.85 12.49
CA GLN A 175 3.72 44.88 12.90
C GLN A 175 3.60 45.09 14.41
N LYS A 176 4.35 44.34 15.23
CA LYS A 176 4.36 44.50 16.70
C LYS A 176 4.78 45.91 17.11
N GLU A 177 5.78 46.49 16.46
CA GLU A 177 6.21 47.86 16.71
C GLU A 177 5.13 48.89 16.35
N LYS A 178 4.41 48.69 15.24
CA LYS A 178 3.26 49.52 14.86
C LYS A 178 2.14 49.42 15.89
N GLU A 179 1.76 48.21 16.29
CA GLU A 179 0.73 47.97 17.31
C GLU A 179 1.14 48.58 18.66
N GLN A 180 2.41 48.45 19.05
CA GLN A 180 2.93 49.05 20.27
C GLN A 180 2.91 50.59 20.20
N LYS A 181 3.23 51.17 19.04
CA LYS A 181 3.17 52.62 18.83
C LYS A 181 1.72 53.11 18.86
N GLU A 182 0.82 52.46 18.14
CA GLU A 182 -0.61 52.79 18.13
C GLU A 182 -1.22 52.70 19.54
N PHE A 183 -0.87 51.66 20.29
CA PHE A 183 -1.29 51.51 21.68
C PHE A 183 -0.74 52.64 22.56
N LYS A 184 0.54 53.01 22.42
CA LYS A 184 1.14 54.11 23.19
C LYS A 184 0.46 55.44 22.88
N ASP A 185 0.21 55.74 21.60
CA ASP A 185 -0.38 57.00 21.16
C ASP A 185 -1.88 57.11 21.56
N ASN A 186 -2.57 55.99 21.71
CA ASN A 186 -4.01 55.94 22.01
C ASN A 186 -4.38 55.26 23.33
N LYS A 187 -3.41 55.06 24.24
CA LYS A 187 -3.57 54.23 25.45
C LYS A 187 -4.83 54.56 26.24
N GLU A 188 -5.04 55.84 26.55
CA GLU A 188 -6.18 56.30 27.35
C GLU A 188 -7.52 56.00 26.69
N LYS A 189 -7.64 56.23 25.37
CA LYS A 189 -8.86 55.95 24.61
C LYS A 189 -9.17 54.45 24.55
N ILE A 190 -8.15 53.62 24.40
CA ILE A 190 -8.29 52.15 24.36
C ILE A 190 -8.77 51.64 25.72
N LEU A 191 -8.13 52.08 26.81
CA LEU A 191 -8.52 51.69 28.17
C LEU A 191 -9.94 52.16 28.50
N GLN A 192 -10.29 53.39 28.12
CA GLN A 192 -11.64 53.93 28.31
C GLN A 192 -12.67 53.13 27.53
N GLY A 193 -12.42 52.82 26.25
CA GLY A 193 -13.33 52.03 25.43
C GLY A 193 -13.61 50.63 26.01
N ILE A 194 -12.57 49.93 26.46
CA ILE A 194 -12.71 48.63 27.14
C ILE A 194 -13.52 48.79 28.43
N ASN A 195 -13.23 49.80 29.24
CA ASN A 195 -13.94 50.04 30.50
C ASN A 195 -15.43 50.36 30.26
N ASP A 196 -15.75 51.13 29.22
CA ASP A 196 -17.13 51.46 28.88
C ASP A 196 -17.89 50.23 28.36
N GLN A 197 -17.23 49.35 27.60
CA GLN A 197 -17.78 48.05 27.21
C GLN A 197 -17.97 47.10 28.41
N ILE A 198 -17.06 47.11 29.39
CA ILE A 198 -17.23 46.37 30.65
C ILE A 198 -18.45 46.89 31.41
N LYS A 199 -18.61 48.22 31.54
CA LYS A 199 -19.75 48.85 32.21
C LYS A 199 -21.08 48.53 31.53
N SER A 200 -21.10 48.51 30.20
CA SER A 200 -22.29 48.15 29.42
C SER A 200 -22.53 46.64 29.32
N LYS A 201 -21.66 45.81 29.93
CA LYS A 201 -21.66 44.33 29.85
C LYS A 201 -21.48 43.81 28.42
N ALA A 202 -20.98 44.62 27.51
CA ALA A 202 -20.65 44.27 26.14
C ALA A 202 -19.27 43.57 26.05
N PHE A 203 -19.07 42.50 26.83
CA PHE A 203 -17.76 41.85 26.96
C PHE A 203 -17.26 41.26 25.63
N LYS A 204 -18.16 40.72 24.81
CA LYS A 204 -17.82 40.16 23.48
C LYS A 204 -17.26 41.24 22.54
N ASP A 205 -17.69 42.50 22.69
CA ASP A 205 -17.21 43.63 21.88
C ASP A 205 -15.85 44.16 22.37
N ALA A 206 -15.51 43.93 23.64
CA ALA A 206 -14.21 44.28 24.22
C ALA A 206 -13.10 43.25 23.93
N LEU A 207 -13.49 42.00 23.64
CA LEU A 207 -12.56 40.90 23.43
C LEU A 207 -11.57 41.13 22.26
N PRO A 208 -11.97 41.64 21.08
CA PRO A 208 -11.04 41.88 19.97
C PRO A 208 -9.93 42.86 20.36
N THR A 209 -10.29 43.99 20.98
CA THR A 209 -9.35 45.00 21.46
C THR A 209 -8.38 44.41 22.48
N CYS A 210 -8.89 43.58 23.40
CA CYS A 210 -8.06 42.85 24.34
C CYS A 210 -7.10 41.88 23.65
N ASN A 211 -7.55 41.08 22.69
CA ASN A 211 -6.69 40.11 21.99
C ASN A 211 -5.57 40.78 21.19
N THR A 212 -5.83 41.95 20.60
CA THR A 212 -4.83 42.75 19.87
C THR A 212 -3.74 43.24 20.82
N TYR A 213 -4.11 43.84 21.95
CA TYR A 213 -3.14 44.58 22.78
C TYR A 213 -2.64 43.83 24.03
N MET A 214 -3.27 42.72 24.44
CA MET A 214 -2.88 41.98 25.66
C MET A 214 -1.45 41.45 25.59
N LYS A 215 -0.93 41.16 24.39
CA LYS A 215 0.45 40.70 24.17
C LYS A 215 1.50 41.76 24.51
N LEU A 216 1.10 43.04 24.62
CA LEU A 216 2.00 44.14 24.96
C LEU A 216 2.36 44.18 26.46
N GLY A 217 1.65 43.42 27.31
CA GLY A 217 1.99 43.30 28.74
C GLY A 217 1.77 44.57 29.58
N ASP A 218 0.90 45.47 29.13
CA ASP A 218 0.60 46.70 29.87
C ASP A 218 -0.14 46.41 31.18
N LYS A 219 0.30 47.05 32.26
CA LYS A 219 -0.18 46.81 33.63
C LYS A 219 -1.65 47.21 33.83
N ASP A 220 -2.12 48.22 33.10
CA ASP A 220 -3.47 48.75 33.24
C ASP A 220 -4.46 47.97 32.35
N LEU A 221 -3.99 47.51 31.18
CA LEU A 221 -4.78 46.71 30.25
C LEU A 221 -5.04 45.28 30.77
N THR A 222 -4.03 44.65 31.36
CA THR A 222 -4.08 43.26 31.81
C THR A 222 -5.26 42.93 32.72
N PRO A 223 -5.55 43.69 33.80
CA PRO A 223 -6.68 43.39 34.67
C PRO A 223 -8.04 43.56 33.97
N LEU A 224 -8.18 44.56 33.08
CA LEU A 224 -9.40 44.78 32.31
C LEU A 224 -9.67 43.59 31.37
N CYS A 225 -8.67 43.17 30.61
CA CYS A 225 -8.82 42.06 29.67
C CYS A 225 -9.00 40.71 30.38
N THR A 226 -8.40 40.53 31.55
CA THR A 226 -8.65 39.36 32.41
C THR A 226 -10.11 39.34 32.88
N THR A 227 -10.65 40.49 33.27
CA THR A 227 -12.06 40.63 33.66
C THR A 227 -12.99 40.29 32.50
N VAL A 228 -12.76 40.87 31.32
CA VAL A 228 -13.52 40.59 30.10
C VAL A 228 -13.53 39.09 29.79
N LYS A 229 -12.34 38.46 29.76
CA LYS A 229 -12.21 37.02 29.47
C LYS A 229 -12.93 36.15 30.49
N THR A 230 -12.84 36.51 31.77
CA THR A 230 -13.51 35.78 32.86
C THR A 230 -15.03 35.86 32.73
N GLU A 231 -15.57 37.05 32.47
CA GLU A 231 -17.02 37.24 32.31
C GLU A 231 -17.56 36.57 31.04
N ILE A 232 -16.81 36.60 29.92
CA ILE A 232 -17.18 35.82 28.72
C ILE A 232 -17.25 34.33 29.03
N THR A 233 -16.26 33.80 29.74
CA THR A 233 -16.24 32.37 30.12
C THR A 233 -17.48 32.03 30.96
N LYS A 234 -17.87 32.89 31.90
CA LYS A 234 -19.10 32.70 32.69
C LYS A 234 -20.37 32.75 31.85
N ILE A 235 -20.44 33.65 30.86
CA ILE A 235 -21.56 33.75 29.93
C ILE A 235 -21.65 32.48 29.10
N GLU A 236 -20.56 32.02 28.51
CA GLU A 236 -20.50 30.80 27.71
C GLU A 236 -20.88 29.57 28.54
N GLN A 237 -20.39 29.47 29.78
CA GLN A 237 -20.77 28.38 30.69
C GLN A 237 -22.27 28.38 31.02
N LYS A 238 -22.88 29.56 31.20
CA LYS A 238 -24.33 29.69 31.44
C LYS A 238 -25.12 29.33 30.19
N GLU A 239 -24.74 29.85 29.02
CA GLU A 239 -25.36 29.52 27.73
C GLU A 239 -25.25 28.01 27.45
N GLN A 240 -24.11 27.40 27.76
CA GLN A 240 -23.89 25.96 27.67
C GLN A 240 -24.82 25.18 28.60
N ALA A 241 -24.91 25.57 29.88
CA ALA A 241 -25.73 24.91 30.87
C ALA A 241 -27.22 24.98 30.50
N GLU A 242 -27.71 26.13 30.04
CA GLU A 242 -29.09 26.29 29.56
C GLU A 242 -29.36 25.45 28.31
N ARG A 243 -28.40 25.37 27.38
CA ARG A 243 -28.54 24.50 26.19
C ARG A 243 -28.65 23.02 26.58
N VAL A 244 -27.77 22.54 27.45
CA VAL A 244 -27.81 21.16 27.96
C VAL A 244 -29.12 20.88 28.69
N LYS A 245 -29.60 21.82 29.50
CA LYS A 245 -30.90 21.69 30.20
C LYS A 245 -32.07 21.60 29.23
N LYS A 246 -32.06 22.40 28.15
CA LYS A 246 -33.09 22.36 27.10
C LYS A 246 -33.06 21.02 26.36
N GLU A 247 -31.89 20.56 25.94
CA GLU A 247 -31.70 19.27 25.27
C GLU A 247 -32.16 18.10 26.15
N ALA A 248 -31.81 18.12 27.44
CA ALA A 248 -32.26 17.10 28.40
C ALA A 248 -33.79 17.11 28.58
N ALA A 249 -34.42 18.28 28.62
CA ALA A 249 -35.88 18.40 28.71
C ALA A 249 -36.58 17.89 27.44
N GLU A 250 -36.01 18.15 26.26
CA GLU A 250 -36.51 17.64 24.98
C GLU A 250 -36.34 16.10 24.88
N ALA A 251 -35.20 15.57 25.29
CA ALA A 251 -34.95 14.13 25.36
C ALA A 251 -35.89 13.42 26.34
N ALA A 252 -36.16 14.01 27.51
CA ALA A 252 -37.12 13.48 28.47
C ALA A 252 -38.55 13.45 27.91
N LYS A 253 -38.97 14.50 27.21
CA LYS A 253 -40.28 14.54 26.52
C LYS A 253 -40.37 13.48 25.43
N ALA A 254 -39.31 13.29 24.64
CA ALA A 254 -39.26 12.26 23.61
C ALA A 254 -39.34 10.84 24.21
N LYS A 255 -38.59 10.59 25.29
CA LYS A 255 -38.64 9.32 26.02
C LYS A 255 -40.04 9.04 26.59
N ALA A 256 -40.65 10.01 27.24
CA ALA A 256 -42.00 9.86 27.79
C ALA A 256 -43.05 9.58 26.69
N LYS A 257 -42.91 10.23 25.52
CA LYS A 257 -43.77 9.95 24.36
C LYS A 257 -43.58 8.53 23.85
N ALA A 258 -42.33 8.08 23.69
CA ALA A 258 -42.02 6.72 23.24
C ALA A 258 -42.54 5.66 24.22
N GLU A 259 -42.39 5.87 25.53
CA GLU A 259 -42.94 4.99 26.57
C GLU A 259 -44.48 4.94 26.51
N ALA A 260 -45.15 6.07 26.29
CA ALA A 260 -46.60 6.12 26.15
C ALA A 260 -47.10 5.37 24.89
N GLU A 261 -46.40 5.52 23.77
CA GLU A 261 -46.68 4.80 22.52
C GLU A 261 -46.43 3.28 22.68
N LEU A 262 -45.32 2.90 23.32
CA LEU A 262 -45.00 1.52 23.63
C LEU A 262 -46.08 0.90 24.52
N LYS A 263 -46.42 1.55 25.65
CA LYS A 263 -47.51 1.13 26.53
C LYS A 263 -48.82 0.93 25.77
N LYS A 264 -49.17 1.86 24.88
CA LYS A 264 -50.38 1.76 24.03
C LYS A 264 -50.34 0.54 23.12
N SER A 265 -49.20 0.26 22.48
CA SER A 265 -49.04 -0.90 21.57
C SER A 265 -49.01 -2.25 22.29
N MET A 266 -48.57 -2.29 23.55
CA MET A 266 -48.47 -3.50 24.36
C MET A 266 -49.78 -3.86 25.07
N GLY A 267 -50.55 -2.85 25.47
CA GLY A 267 -51.71 -3.02 26.34
C GLY A 267 -51.33 -3.10 27.82
N GLU A 268 -52.29 -2.85 28.71
CA GLU A 268 -52.02 -2.63 30.14
C GLU A 268 -51.40 -3.84 30.86
N LYS A 269 -51.87 -5.06 30.54
CA LYS A 269 -51.35 -6.29 31.16
C LYS A 269 -49.91 -6.57 30.76
N ALA A 270 -49.59 -6.52 29.47
CA ALA A 270 -48.23 -6.72 28.97
C ALA A 270 -47.26 -5.63 29.46
N TRP A 271 -47.74 -4.37 29.55
CA TRP A 271 -46.95 -3.27 30.09
C TRP A 271 -46.52 -3.48 31.55
N LYS A 272 -47.38 -4.09 32.39
CA LYS A 272 -47.01 -4.44 33.78
C LYS A 272 -45.84 -5.42 33.82
N PHE A 273 -45.80 -6.41 32.93
CA PHE A 273 -44.67 -7.33 32.81
C PHE A 273 -43.42 -6.62 32.29
N HIS A 274 -43.55 -5.78 31.26
CA HIS A 274 -42.42 -5.01 30.73
C HIS A 274 -41.73 -4.12 31.79
N ASN A 275 -42.52 -3.44 32.63
CA ASN A 275 -41.96 -2.62 33.71
C ASN A 275 -41.24 -3.44 34.79
N LYS A 276 -41.70 -4.67 35.04
CA LYS A 276 -41.11 -5.55 36.03
C LYS A 276 -39.91 -6.33 35.48
N HIS A 277 -39.94 -6.63 34.19
CA HIS A 277 -38.93 -7.39 33.47
C HIS A 277 -38.52 -6.62 32.19
N PRO A 278 -37.70 -5.56 32.30
CA PRO A 278 -37.30 -4.74 31.15
C PRO A 278 -36.49 -5.51 30.09
N SER A 279 -35.92 -6.66 30.46
CA SER A 279 -35.19 -7.55 29.54
C SER A 279 -36.11 -8.39 28.66
N TRP A 280 -37.40 -8.52 29.00
CA TRP A 280 -38.36 -9.25 28.19
C TRP A 280 -38.79 -8.38 27.01
N SER A 281 -38.79 -8.99 25.83
CA SER A 281 -39.29 -8.37 24.61
C SER A 281 -40.78 -8.06 24.70
N THR A 282 -41.24 -7.20 23.79
CA THR A 282 -42.64 -6.83 23.69
C THR A 282 -43.55 -8.04 23.46
N ASP A 283 -43.13 -8.98 22.62
CA ASP A 283 -43.95 -10.14 22.27
C ASP A 283 -43.98 -11.18 23.40
N GLU A 284 -42.87 -11.37 24.13
CA GLU A 284 -42.83 -12.20 25.34
C GLU A 284 -43.77 -11.63 26.41
N CYS A 285 -43.71 -10.32 26.67
CA CYS A 285 -44.62 -9.66 27.60
C CYS A 285 -46.10 -9.82 27.20
N LYS A 286 -46.41 -9.73 25.89
CA LYS A 286 -47.75 -9.96 25.35
C LYS A 286 -48.19 -11.41 25.48
N GLY A 287 -47.29 -12.37 25.23
CA GLY A 287 -47.55 -13.80 25.38
C GLY A 287 -47.84 -14.18 26.82
N VAL A 288 -46.98 -13.75 27.75
CA VAL A 288 -47.17 -13.95 29.19
C VAL A 288 -48.51 -13.36 29.65
N ALA A 289 -48.81 -12.13 29.24
CA ALA A 289 -50.07 -11.45 29.59
C ALA A 289 -51.34 -12.14 29.04
N LYS A 290 -51.20 -12.99 28.02
CA LYS A 290 -52.28 -13.78 27.42
C LYS A 290 -52.32 -15.22 27.95
N HIS A 291 -51.54 -15.56 28.97
CA HIS A 291 -51.42 -16.91 29.51
C HIS A 291 -50.89 -17.92 28.47
N GLN A 292 -50.00 -17.47 27.57
CA GLN A 292 -49.37 -18.32 26.56
C GLN A 292 -48.01 -18.85 27.04
N TYR A 293 -47.66 -20.04 26.59
CA TYR A 293 -46.36 -20.67 26.79
C TYR A 293 -45.76 -21.09 25.44
N TRP A 294 -44.43 -21.19 25.36
CA TRP A 294 -43.71 -21.57 24.15
C TRP A 294 -42.34 -22.17 24.52
N ILE A 295 -41.74 -22.91 23.59
CA ILE A 295 -40.37 -23.42 23.73
C ILE A 295 -39.40 -22.23 23.66
N GLY A 296 -38.45 -22.19 24.57
CA GLY A 296 -37.49 -21.09 24.71
C GLY A 296 -37.93 -19.99 25.69
N MET A 297 -39.12 -20.09 26.29
CA MET A 297 -39.51 -19.19 27.37
C MET A 297 -38.73 -19.51 28.64
N THR A 298 -38.43 -18.50 29.46
CA THR A 298 -37.81 -18.76 30.76
C THR A 298 -38.81 -19.33 31.76
N THR A 299 -38.32 -20.05 32.76
CA THR A 299 -39.11 -20.52 33.90
C THR A 299 -39.82 -19.37 34.62
N GLU A 300 -39.18 -18.19 34.69
CA GLU A 300 -39.79 -16.97 35.21
C GLU A 300 -40.98 -16.50 34.37
N MET A 301 -40.84 -16.47 33.04
CA MET A 301 -41.95 -16.16 32.12
C MET A 301 -43.08 -17.18 32.25
N MET A 302 -42.76 -18.47 32.37
CA MET A 302 -43.74 -19.55 32.51
C MET A 302 -44.53 -19.36 33.81
N VAL A 303 -43.85 -19.13 34.93
CA VAL A 303 -44.50 -18.89 36.22
C VAL A 303 -45.30 -17.59 36.22
N ALA A 304 -44.82 -16.55 35.56
CA ALA A 304 -45.54 -15.30 35.39
C ALA A 304 -46.82 -15.46 34.54
N SER A 305 -46.79 -16.40 33.58
CA SER A 305 -47.90 -16.66 32.66
C SER A 305 -48.94 -17.60 33.25
N LEU A 306 -48.51 -18.73 33.82
CA LEU A 306 -49.39 -19.83 34.24
C LEU A 306 -49.58 -19.90 35.76
N GLY A 307 -48.85 -19.10 36.52
CA GLY A 307 -48.78 -19.22 37.98
C GLY A 307 -47.74 -20.26 38.42
N ARG A 308 -47.68 -20.56 39.72
CA ARG A 308 -46.72 -21.54 40.24
C ARG A 308 -47.17 -22.96 39.88
N PRO A 309 -46.26 -23.84 39.43
CA PRO A 309 -46.59 -25.24 39.16
C PRO A 309 -46.95 -25.96 40.46
N ASN A 310 -47.82 -26.97 40.37
CA ASN A 310 -48.18 -27.82 41.50
C ASN A 310 -46.99 -28.65 41.98
N THR A 311 -46.15 -29.09 41.04
CA THR A 311 -44.92 -29.81 41.33
C THR A 311 -43.77 -29.30 40.47
N ALA A 312 -42.61 -29.11 41.09
CA ALA A 312 -41.35 -28.81 40.43
C ALA A 312 -40.31 -29.78 40.98
N LYS A 313 -39.91 -30.79 40.20
CA LYS A 313 -39.00 -31.85 40.65
C LYS A 313 -37.85 -32.04 39.67
N PRO A 314 -36.61 -32.21 40.18
CA PRO A 314 -35.52 -32.67 39.34
C PRO A 314 -35.71 -34.17 39.02
N SER A 315 -35.38 -34.53 37.81
CA SER A 315 -35.35 -35.89 37.27
C SER A 315 -34.01 -36.13 36.58
N ASN A 316 -33.64 -37.39 36.37
CA ASN A 316 -32.41 -37.75 35.65
C ASN A 316 -32.69 -39.01 34.83
N TYR A 317 -32.88 -38.83 33.51
CA TYR A 317 -33.15 -39.90 32.56
C TYR A 317 -31.89 -40.35 31.79
N GLY A 318 -30.70 -40.16 32.37
CA GLY A 318 -29.42 -40.62 31.79
C GLY A 318 -28.64 -39.56 31.01
N SER A 319 -29.19 -38.37 30.82
CA SER A 319 -28.56 -37.23 30.11
C SER A 319 -28.20 -36.04 31.02
N GLY A 320 -28.24 -36.23 32.35
CA GLY A 320 -28.02 -35.16 33.32
C GLY A 320 -29.28 -34.83 34.11
N ARG A 321 -29.21 -33.81 34.96
CA ARG A 321 -30.36 -33.31 35.74
C ARG A 321 -31.28 -32.53 34.81
N GLN A 322 -32.56 -32.86 34.84
CA GLN A 322 -33.62 -32.19 34.11
C GLN A 322 -34.71 -31.75 35.08
N TRP A 323 -35.21 -30.53 34.98
CA TRP A 323 -36.34 -30.08 35.78
C TRP A 323 -37.66 -30.34 35.07
N GLN A 324 -38.62 -30.86 35.83
CA GLN A 324 -39.99 -31.04 35.39
C GLN A 324 -40.92 -30.15 36.23
N TYR A 325 -41.68 -29.29 35.58
CA TYR A 325 -42.66 -28.40 36.18
C TYR A 325 -44.06 -28.81 35.73
N CYS A 326 -44.86 -29.43 36.60
CA CYS A 326 -46.20 -29.91 36.26
C CYS A 326 -47.31 -29.11 36.94
N TYR A 327 -48.30 -28.75 36.13
CA TYR A 327 -49.58 -28.19 36.51
C TYR A 327 -50.63 -29.29 36.42
N THR A 328 -51.34 -29.54 37.53
CA THR A 328 -52.31 -30.63 37.67
C THR A 328 -53.73 -30.12 37.89
N ASP A 329 -53.90 -28.82 38.16
CA ASP A 329 -55.19 -28.22 38.44
C ASP A 329 -55.86 -27.78 37.13
N GLY A 330 -56.84 -28.57 36.65
CA GLY A 330 -57.71 -28.24 35.51
C GLY A 330 -57.22 -28.74 34.14
N TRP A 331 -55.92 -28.66 33.85
CA TRP A 331 -55.32 -29.24 32.65
C TRP A 331 -53.93 -29.81 32.99
N PHE A 332 -53.72 -31.11 32.75
CA PHE A 332 -52.45 -31.77 33.07
C PHE A 332 -51.39 -31.39 32.04
N GLN A 333 -50.48 -30.50 32.43
CA GLN A 333 -49.39 -30.03 31.57
C GLN A 333 -48.07 -30.02 32.35
N CYS A 334 -47.04 -30.61 31.76
CA CYS A 334 -45.68 -30.64 32.28
C CYS A 334 -44.72 -29.97 31.30
N PHE A 335 -43.86 -29.10 31.82
CA PHE A 335 -42.80 -28.41 31.11
C PHE A 335 -41.45 -28.94 31.55
N TYR A 336 -40.49 -29.02 30.63
CA TYR A 336 -39.18 -29.61 30.86
C TYR A 336 -38.06 -28.63 30.53
N ASP A 337 -37.12 -28.52 31.46
CA ASP A 337 -35.82 -27.85 31.30
C ASP A 337 -34.75 -28.96 31.39
N SER A 338 -34.07 -29.21 30.28
CA SER A 338 -33.25 -30.40 30.07
C SER A 338 -31.82 -30.24 30.58
N ASN A 339 -31.40 -29.01 30.88
CA ASN A 339 -30.02 -28.66 31.20
C ASN A 339 -29.88 -27.74 32.43
N ASP A 340 -30.98 -27.44 33.14
CA ASP A 340 -31.03 -26.59 34.34
C ASP A 340 -30.58 -25.15 34.06
N ASP A 341 -30.84 -24.64 32.83
CA ASP A 341 -30.54 -23.25 32.44
C ASP A 341 -31.70 -22.28 32.68
N GLY A 342 -32.84 -22.79 33.13
CA GLY A 342 -34.05 -22.03 33.39
C GLY A 342 -34.86 -21.71 32.15
N ILE A 343 -34.60 -22.37 31.00
CA ILE A 343 -35.34 -22.24 29.75
C ILE A 343 -36.15 -23.53 29.50
N ILE A 344 -37.38 -23.35 29.03
CA ILE A 344 -38.25 -24.49 28.71
C ILE A 344 -37.90 -25.04 27.33
N ASP A 345 -37.41 -26.28 27.28
CA ASP A 345 -37.04 -26.97 26.04
C ASP A 345 -38.21 -27.72 25.40
N SER A 346 -39.11 -28.24 26.23
CA SER A 346 -40.24 -29.04 25.76
C SER A 346 -41.40 -29.06 26.76
N TYR A 347 -42.57 -29.51 26.29
CA TYR A 347 -43.75 -29.76 27.10
C TYR A 347 -44.59 -30.87 26.45
N ASN A 348 -45.46 -31.52 27.21
CA ASN A 348 -46.24 -32.68 26.76
C ASN A 348 -47.61 -32.36 26.17
#